data_AF-A0A0A9AP54-F1
#
_entry.id   AF-A0A0A9AP54-F1
#
_cell.length_a   1.000
_cell.length_b   1.000
_cell.length_c   1.000
_cell.angle_alpha   90.00
_cell.angle_beta   90.00
_cell.angle_gamma   90.00
#
_symmetry.space_group_name_H-M   'P 1'
#
loop_
_entity.id
_entity.type
_entity.pdbx_description
1 polymer ?
#
loop_
_entity_poly.entity_id
_entity_poly.type
_entity_poly.pdbx_seq_one_letter_code
_entity_poly.pdbx_strand_id
1 'polypeptide(L)'
;MTQLDWFDAHLRRAGADKDKVADALFWVGEIGANDYAYTVMARDTIRPKLIRTMAVQRVTTFIEALLQRGAKFMIVQGLPLTGCLPLAMSLARADDRDNVCCVASVNRQSYAHNRRLLAGLHRLRQKHPGAVIAYADYYGAHLAVMRSPVRYGFTEPFRTCCGSGGGDYNFDIFATCGSPEVTTACAQPAKYVNWDGVHMTEAMYKVVAAMFFQDGDAYCRPAFSALLAARKAQGK
;
A
#
# COMPACT_ATOMS: atom_id res chain seq x y z
N MET A 1 12.05 -14.19 10.82
CA MET A 1 11.64 -13.00 10.03
C MET A 1 10.83 -12.17 11.00
N THR A 2 11.34 -11.02 11.45
CA THR A 2 10.95 -10.40 12.73
C THR A 2 9.44 -10.36 13.01
N GLN A 3 8.63 -9.95 12.04
CA GLN A 3 7.17 -9.90 12.19
C GLN A 3 6.52 -11.27 12.37
N LEU A 4 7.02 -12.32 11.69
CA LEU A 4 6.57 -13.70 11.95
C LEU A 4 7.00 -14.19 13.32
N ASP A 5 8.21 -13.82 13.75
CA ASP A 5 8.74 -14.26 15.04
C ASP A 5 7.89 -13.65 16.19
N TRP A 6 7.47 -12.39 16.03
CA TRP A 6 6.49 -11.73 16.90
C TRP A 6 5.09 -12.34 16.83
N PHE A 7 4.62 -12.67 15.63
CA PHE A 7 3.33 -13.34 15.46
C PHE A 7 3.31 -14.71 16.15
N ASP A 8 4.37 -15.50 15.99
CA ASP A 8 4.51 -16.81 16.63
C ASP A 8 4.57 -16.67 18.17
N ALA A 9 5.25 -15.66 18.69
CA ALA A 9 5.25 -15.35 20.11
C ALA A 9 3.85 -14.95 20.61
N HIS A 10 3.10 -14.18 19.82
CA HIS A 10 1.72 -13.82 20.14
C HIS A 10 0.81 -15.06 20.18
N LEU A 11 0.87 -15.94 19.18
CA LEU A 11 0.06 -17.17 19.15
C LEU A 11 0.33 -18.05 20.39
N ARG A 12 1.60 -18.22 20.77
CA ARG A 12 1.98 -18.95 21.99
C ARG A 12 1.40 -18.30 23.24
N ARG A 13 1.53 -16.99 23.40
CA ARG A 13 1.03 -16.26 24.58
C ARG A 13 -0.50 -16.30 24.68
N ALA A 14 -1.19 -16.21 23.54
CA ALA A 14 -2.65 -16.20 23.48
C ALA A 14 -3.29 -17.58 23.61
N GLY A 15 -2.49 -18.66 23.63
CA GLY A 15 -3.00 -20.03 23.52
C GLY A 15 -3.87 -20.20 22.26
N ALA A 16 -3.46 -19.55 21.16
CA ALA A 16 -4.20 -19.62 19.92
C ALA A 16 -3.84 -20.91 19.17
N ASP A 17 -4.86 -21.69 18.83
CA ASP A 17 -4.73 -22.88 18.00
C ASP A 17 -4.86 -22.53 16.51
N LYS A 18 -4.75 -23.55 15.66
CA LYS A 18 -4.89 -23.40 14.21
C LYS A 18 -6.31 -22.96 13.80
N ASP A 19 -7.33 -23.22 14.60
CA ASP A 19 -8.71 -22.87 14.27
C ASP A 19 -8.93 -21.36 14.41
N LYS A 20 -8.38 -20.74 15.46
CA LYS A 20 -8.37 -19.27 15.59
C LYS A 20 -7.63 -18.60 14.46
N VAL A 21 -6.50 -19.17 14.03
CA VAL A 21 -5.74 -18.67 12.87
C VAL A 21 -6.55 -18.84 11.58
N ALA A 22 -7.27 -19.95 11.43
CA ALA A 22 -8.06 -20.21 10.23
C ALA A 22 -9.28 -19.29 10.08
N ASP A 23 -9.90 -18.84 11.18
CA ASP A 23 -11.05 -17.93 11.15
C ASP A 23 -10.66 -16.44 11.03
N ALA A 24 -9.40 -16.10 11.30
CA ALA A 24 -8.92 -14.72 11.21
C ALA A 24 -8.75 -14.23 9.76
N LEU A 25 -8.97 -12.93 9.56
CA LEU A 25 -8.59 -12.22 8.34
C LEU A 25 -7.17 -11.66 8.49
N PHE A 26 -6.28 -12.03 7.57
CA PHE A 26 -4.93 -11.47 7.51
C PHE A 26 -4.86 -10.38 6.44
N TRP A 27 -4.64 -9.14 6.86
CA TRP A 27 -4.30 -8.05 5.95
C TRP A 27 -2.78 -7.89 5.89
N VAL A 28 -2.18 -8.16 4.73
CA VAL A 28 -0.74 -8.09 4.51
C VAL A 28 -0.44 -7.01 3.49
N GLY A 29 0.26 -5.98 3.91
CA GLY A 29 0.58 -4.84 3.08
C GLY A 29 0.01 -3.53 3.63
N GLU A 30 0.45 -2.38 3.12
CA GLU A 30 1.45 -2.23 2.06
C GLU A 30 2.88 -2.56 2.56
N ILE A 31 3.63 -3.42 1.83
CA ILE A 31 5.03 -3.75 2.15
C ILE A 31 5.88 -3.57 0.89
N GLY A 32 6.92 -2.72 0.99
CA GLY A 32 7.92 -2.55 -0.06
C GLY A 32 8.21 -1.11 -0.46
N ALA A 33 7.29 -0.16 -0.24
CA ALA A 33 7.50 1.24 -0.64
C ALA A 33 8.76 1.85 -0.02
N ASN A 34 9.02 1.61 1.27
CA ASN A 34 10.23 2.10 1.91
C ASN A 34 11.52 1.53 1.28
N ASP A 35 11.54 0.25 0.89
CA ASP A 35 12.68 -0.37 0.22
C ASP A 35 13.03 0.36 -1.09
N TYR A 36 12.01 0.85 -1.81
CA TYR A 36 12.19 1.64 -3.02
C TYR A 36 12.49 3.10 -2.78
N ALA A 37 12.02 3.70 -1.68
CA ALA A 37 12.32 5.09 -1.33
C ALA A 37 13.83 5.33 -1.20
N TYR A 38 14.59 4.33 -0.72
CA TYR A 38 16.05 4.37 -0.72
C TYR A 38 16.66 4.52 -2.12
N THR A 39 16.01 4.01 -3.18
CA THR A 39 16.48 4.21 -4.56
C THR A 39 16.26 5.62 -5.07
N VAL A 40 15.31 6.36 -4.49
CA VAL A 40 15.08 7.78 -4.83
C VAL A 40 16.18 8.64 -4.22
N MET A 41 16.62 8.32 -3.00
CA MET A 41 17.66 9.07 -2.27
C MET A 41 19.10 8.63 -2.63
N ALA A 42 19.32 7.35 -2.93
CA ALA A 42 20.63 6.79 -3.30
C ALA A 42 20.57 6.20 -4.71
N ARG A 43 20.30 7.08 -5.69
CA ARG A 43 20.32 6.72 -7.11
C ARG A 43 21.66 6.07 -7.44
N ASP A 44 21.62 4.99 -8.21
CA ASP A 44 22.78 4.22 -8.70
C ASP A 44 23.51 3.30 -7.71
N THR A 45 23.20 3.33 -6.41
CA THR A 45 23.84 2.43 -5.43
C THR A 45 23.20 1.04 -5.39
N ILE A 46 21.87 0.95 -5.60
CA ILE A 46 21.14 -0.32 -5.54
C ILE A 46 20.32 -0.53 -6.80
N ARG A 47 20.53 -1.68 -7.46
CA ARG A 47 19.81 -2.05 -8.68
C ARG A 47 18.30 -2.19 -8.39
N PRO A 48 17.41 -1.44 -9.05
CA PRO A 48 15.96 -1.53 -8.80
C PRO A 48 15.38 -2.95 -8.96
N LYS A 49 15.95 -3.74 -9.89
CA LYS A 49 15.59 -5.15 -10.10
C LYS A 49 15.89 -6.02 -8.87
N LEU A 50 16.97 -5.74 -8.14
CA LEU A 50 17.36 -6.49 -6.95
C LEU A 50 16.37 -6.21 -5.82
N ILE A 51 16.12 -4.93 -5.51
CA ILE A 51 15.13 -4.53 -4.48
C ILE A 51 13.76 -5.14 -4.80
N ARG A 52 13.28 -5.02 -6.05
CA ARG A 52 12.01 -5.62 -6.45
C ARG A 52 11.97 -7.13 -6.21
N THR A 53 13.04 -7.83 -6.54
CA THR A 53 13.11 -9.28 -6.36
C THR A 53 13.07 -9.64 -4.88
N MET A 54 13.86 -8.96 -4.06
CA MET A 54 13.91 -9.18 -2.62
C MET A 54 12.58 -8.82 -1.94
N ALA A 55 12.04 -7.62 -2.18
CA ALA A 55 10.80 -7.16 -1.59
C ALA A 55 9.63 -8.10 -1.89
N VAL A 56 9.43 -8.47 -3.16
CA VAL A 56 8.35 -9.40 -3.53
C VAL A 56 8.59 -10.78 -2.94
N GLN A 57 9.83 -11.29 -2.96
CA GLN A 57 10.15 -12.57 -2.35
C GLN A 57 9.80 -12.57 -0.85
N ARG A 58 10.21 -11.54 -0.11
CA ARG A 58 9.90 -11.40 1.32
C ARG A 58 8.40 -11.41 1.59
N VAL A 59 7.61 -10.64 0.83
CA VAL A 59 6.14 -10.64 0.96
C VAL A 59 5.56 -12.03 0.67
N THR A 60 5.96 -12.67 -0.43
CA THR A 60 5.42 -14.00 -0.76
C THR A 60 5.82 -15.08 0.25
N THR A 61 7.04 -15.05 0.78
CA THR A 61 7.48 -15.96 1.84
C THR A 61 6.71 -15.71 3.14
N PHE A 62 6.44 -14.46 3.49
CA PHE A 62 5.63 -14.11 4.66
C PHE A 62 4.21 -14.66 4.54
N ILE A 63 3.58 -14.45 3.38
CA ILE A 63 2.23 -14.97 3.09
C ILE A 63 2.22 -16.50 3.16
N GLU A 64 3.17 -17.17 2.52
CA GLU A 64 3.28 -18.63 2.55
C GLU A 64 3.45 -19.17 3.98
N ALA A 65 4.24 -18.48 4.81
CA ALA A 65 4.43 -18.85 6.21
C ALA A 65 3.14 -18.70 7.03
N LEU A 66 2.31 -17.68 6.77
CA LEU A 66 0.98 -17.55 7.38
C LEU A 66 0.03 -18.67 6.92
N LEU A 67 0.02 -19.00 5.63
CA LEU A 67 -0.78 -20.10 5.08
C LEU A 67 -0.39 -21.45 5.72
N GLN A 68 0.91 -21.71 5.91
CA GLN A 68 1.43 -22.90 6.60
C GLN A 68 1.02 -22.96 8.08
N ARG A 69 0.71 -21.82 8.71
CA ARG A 69 0.19 -21.72 10.08
C ARG A 69 -1.32 -21.88 10.17
N GLY A 70 -2.00 -22.04 9.04
CA GLY A 70 -3.44 -22.27 8.97
C GLY A 70 -4.26 -21.06 8.54
N ALA A 71 -3.63 -19.94 8.17
CA ALA A 71 -4.37 -18.79 7.66
C ALA A 71 -5.13 -19.17 6.38
N LYS A 72 -6.42 -18.81 6.30
CA LYS A 72 -7.27 -19.13 5.13
C LYS A 72 -7.80 -17.89 4.41
N PHE A 73 -7.99 -16.78 5.10
CA PHE A 73 -8.57 -15.57 4.53
C PHE A 73 -7.52 -14.46 4.55
N MET A 74 -7.10 -14.03 3.37
CA MET A 74 -6.03 -13.04 3.24
C MET A 74 -6.41 -11.93 2.27
N ILE A 75 -6.07 -10.70 2.62
CA ILE A 75 -6.00 -9.57 1.71
C ILE A 75 -4.54 -9.17 1.61
N VAL A 76 -4.03 -9.15 0.39
CA VAL A 76 -2.67 -8.71 0.10
C VAL A 76 -2.76 -7.38 -0.64
N GLN A 77 -2.29 -6.32 -0.02
CA GLN A 77 -2.34 -4.97 -0.58
C GLN A 77 -1.08 -4.67 -1.40
N GLY A 78 -1.27 -4.23 -2.64
CA GLY A 78 -0.18 -3.73 -3.49
C GLY A 78 0.29 -2.32 -3.09
N LEU A 79 1.34 -1.85 -3.77
CA LEU A 79 1.82 -0.47 -3.61
C LEU A 79 0.89 0.52 -4.33
N PRO A 80 0.70 1.75 -3.81
CA PRO A 80 -0.02 2.81 -4.48
C PRO A 80 0.84 3.46 -5.60
N LEU A 81 0.30 4.52 -6.21
CA LEU A 81 1.09 5.47 -7.00
C LEU A 81 2.06 6.26 -6.10
N THR A 82 3.18 5.64 -5.71
CA THR A 82 4.21 6.29 -4.88
C THR A 82 4.88 7.48 -5.58
N GLY A 83 4.80 7.56 -6.92
CA GLY A 83 5.27 8.71 -7.68
C GLY A 83 4.37 9.94 -7.54
N CYS A 84 3.17 9.81 -6.99
CA CYS A 84 2.30 10.96 -6.66
C CYS A 84 2.60 11.56 -5.29
N LEU A 85 3.48 10.93 -4.49
CA LEU A 85 3.83 11.43 -3.16
C LEU A 85 4.70 12.70 -3.29
N PRO A 86 4.50 13.72 -2.43
CA PRO A 86 5.22 14.98 -2.54
C PRO A 86 6.74 14.84 -2.44
N LEU A 87 7.25 13.87 -1.68
CA LEU A 87 8.68 13.56 -1.65
C LEU A 87 9.22 13.15 -3.03
N ALA A 88 8.53 12.24 -3.72
CA ALA A 88 8.94 11.82 -5.06
C ALA A 88 8.86 12.99 -6.03
N MET A 89 7.77 13.76 -5.97
CA MET A 89 7.52 14.93 -6.83
C MET A 89 8.59 16.02 -6.67
N SER A 90 9.04 16.26 -5.44
CA SER A 90 10.04 17.29 -5.10
C SER A 90 11.47 16.90 -5.49
N LEU A 91 11.78 15.60 -5.56
CA LEU A 91 13.11 15.08 -5.93
C LEU A 91 13.25 14.69 -7.41
N ALA A 92 12.14 14.63 -8.14
CA ALA A 92 12.14 14.24 -9.54
C ALA A 92 12.43 15.42 -10.48
N ARG A 93 13.01 15.10 -11.64
CA ARG A 93 13.12 16.07 -12.73
C ARG A 93 11.71 16.44 -13.21
N ALA A 94 11.56 17.67 -13.70
CA ALA A 94 10.27 18.19 -14.16
C ALA A 94 9.71 17.43 -15.38
N ASP A 95 10.59 16.82 -16.20
CA ASP A 95 10.25 16.05 -17.40
C ASP A 95 9.83 14.60 -17.10
N ASP A 96 10.08 14.08 -15.89
CA ASP A 96 9.66 12.75 -15.48
C ASP A 96 8.24 12.79 -14.91
N ARG A 97 7.25 12.95 -15.80
CA ARG A 97 5.83 13.05 -15.45
C ARG A 97 4.98 12.09 -16.27
N ASP A 98 3.98 11.48 -15.63
CA ASP A 98 2.98 10.65 -16.29
C ASP A 98 1.72 11.47 -16.63
N ASN A 99 0.68 10.81 -17.14
CA ASN A 99 -0.54 11.46 -17.60
C ASN A 99 -1.45 11.98 -16.49
N VAL A 100 -1.13 11.71 -15.22
CA VAL A 100 -1.78 12.31 -14.04
C VAL A 100 -0.80 13.22 -13.30
N CYS A 101 0.24 13.69 -13.97
CA CYS A 101 1.26 14.61 -13.45
C CYS A 101 2.07 14.05 -12.27
N CYS A 102 2.08 12.73 -12.04
CA CYS A 102 2.92 12.10 -11.03
C CYS A 102 4.28 11.69 -11.62
N VAL A 103 5.26 11.34 -10.78
CA VAL A 103 6.58 10.90 -11.25
C VAL A 103 6.49 9.56 -11.97
N ALA A 104 6.68 9.57 -13.30
CA ALA A 104 6.43 8.41 -14.14
C ALA A 104 7.38 7.24 -13.84
N SER A 105 8.67 7.52 -13.62
CA SER A 105 9.65 6.47 -13.31
C SER A 105 9.34 5.73 -12.00
N VAL A 106 8.89 6.46 -10.98
CA VAL A 106 8.52 5.92 -9.67
C VAL A 106 7.22 5.11 -9.76
N ASN A 107 6.20 5.61 -10.47
CA ASN A 107 4.97 4.85 -10.69
C ASN A 107 5.21 3.57 -11.50
N ARG A 108 6.12 3.58 -12.49
CA ARG A 108 6.56 2.36 -13.20
C ARG A 108 7.19 1.34 -12.26
N GLN A 109 7.93 1.78 -11.25
CA GLN A 109 8.54 0.89 -10.25
C GLN A 109 7.48 0.20 -9.38
N SER A 110 6.50 0.95 -8.88
CA SER A 110 5.36 0.41 -8.12
C SER A 110 4.51 -0.54 -8.95
N TYR A 111 4.24 -0.19 -10.20
CA TYR A 111 3.54 -1.08 -11.14
C TYR A 111 4.30 -2.40 -11.36
N ALA A 112 5.63 -2.34 -11.57
CA ALA A 112 6.45 -3.53 -11.77
C ALA A 112 6.53 -4.42 -10.52
N HIS A 113 6.54 -3.82 -9.31
CA HIS A 113 6.41 -4.56 -8.05
C HIS A 113 5.09 -5.32 -8.01
N ASN A 114 3.98 -4.61 -8.20
CA ASN A 114 2.62 -5.16 -8.11
C ASN A 114 2.39 -6.30 -9.11
N ARG A 115 2.89 -6.16 -10.36
CA ARG A 115 2.84 -7.24 -11.35
C ARG A 115 3.56 -8.51 -10.90
N ARG A 116 4.73 -8.36 -10.28
CA ARG A 116 5.52 -9.50 -9.77
C ARG A 116 4.85 -10.13 -8.54
N LEU A 117 4.28 -9.30 -7.65
CA LEU A 117 3.51 -9.75 -6.49
C LEU A 117 2.30 -10.57 -6.93
N LEU A 118 1.49 -10.07 -7.87
CA LEU A 118 0.35 -10.79 -8.44
C LEU A 118 0.73 -12.18 -8.99
N ALA A 119 1.86 -12.28 -9.69
CA ALA A 119 2.36 -13.57 -10.17
C ALA A 119 2.74 -14.51 -9.01
N GLY A 120 3.26 -13.98 -7.91
CA GLY A 120 3.50 -14.73 -6.67
C GLY A 120 2.22 -15.21 -6.01
N LEU A 121 1.22 -14.33 -5.88
CA LEU A 121 -0.09 -14.67 -5.34
C LEU A 121 -0.79 -15.75 -6.18
N HIS A 122 -0.66 -15.71 -7.50
CA HIS A 122 -1.20 -16.75 -8.37
C HIS A 122 -0.62 -18.14 -8.03
N ARG A 123 0.71 -18.23 -7.86
CA ARG A 123 1.36 -19.50 -7.43
C ARG A 123 0.92 -19.94 -6.04
N LEU A 124 0.77 -19.00 -5.10
CA LEU A 124 0.31 -19.32 -3.74
C LEU A 124 -1.13 -19.83 -3.73
N ARG A 125 -2.03 -19.25 -4.53
CA ARG A 125 -3.41 -19.74 -4.71
C ARG A 125 -3.44 -21.18 -5.26
N GLN A 126 -2.56 -21.51 -6.20
CA GLN A 126 -2.42 -22.88 -6.71
C GLN A 126 -1.92 -23.86 -5.65
N LYS A 127 -0.95 -23.45 -4.83
CA LYS A 127 -0.37 -24.28 -3.76
C LYS A 127 -1.29 -24.44 -2.56
N HIS A 128 -2.18 -23.49 -2.30
CA HIS A 128 -3.07 -23.44 -1.16
C HIS A 128 -4.54 -23.25 -1.59
N PRO A 129 -5.15 -24.24 -2.28
CA PRO A 129 -6.51 -24.10 -2.84
C PRO A 129 -7.60 -23.93 -1.77
N GLY A 130 -7.33 -24.30 -0.51
CA GLY A 130 -8.26 -24.08 0.61
C GLY A 130 -8.25 -22.65 1.18
N ALA A 131 -7.36 -21.79 0.71
CA ALA A 131 -7.26 -20.39 1.14
C ALA A 131 -7.81 -19.43 0.09
N VAL A 132 -8.50 -18.40 0.54
CA VAL A 132 -8.91 -17.26 -0.29
C VAL A 132 -7.91 -16.14 -0.08
N ILE A 133 -7.12 -15.89 -1.12
CA ILE A 133 -6.13 -14.81 -1.16
C ILE A 133 -6.65 -13.73 -2.09
N ALA A 134 -7.16 -12.63 -1.54
CA ALA A 134 -7.54 -11.44 -2.28
C ALA A 134 -6.36 -10.48 -2.48
N TYR A 135 -6.38 -9.75 -3.58
CA TYR A 135 -5.43 -8.69 -3.89
C TYR A 135 -6.14 -7.34 -3.86
N ALA A 136 -5.74 -6.45 -2.95
CA ALA A 136 -6.20 -5.07 -2.92
C ALA A 136 -5.32 -4.22 -3.86
N ASP A 137 -5.90 -3.79 -4.98
CA ASP A 137 -5.27 -3.01 -6.05
C ASP A 137 -5.18 -1.53 -5.66
N TYR A 138 -4.26 -1.23 -4.75
CA TYR A 138 -4.04 0.12 -4.26
C TYR A 138 -3.56 1.06 -5.38
N TYR A 139 -2.77 0.56 -6.33
CA TYR A 139 -2.34 1.33 -7.49
C TYR A 139 -3.54 1.80 -8.31
N GLY A 140 -4.45 0.89 -8.65
CA GLY A 140 -5.67 1.20 -9.39
C GLY A 140 -6.59 2.16 -8.63
N ALA A 141 -6.79 1.94 -7.33
CA ALA A 141 -7.64 2.79 -6.51
C ALA A 141 -7.08 4.22 -6.39
N HIS A 142 -5.79 4.35 -6.10
CA HIS A 142 -5.12 5.64 -6.05
C HIS A 142 -5.16 6.34 -7.42
N LEU A 143 -4.94 5.61 -8.53
CA LEU A 143 -5.04 6.17 -9.88
C LEU A 143 -6.42 6.72 -10.22
N ALA A 144 -7.48 6.03 -9.81
CA ALA A 144 -8.84 6.52 -10.02
C ALA A 144 -9.07 7.86 -9.31
N VAL A 145 -8.57 8.01 -8.08
CA VAL A 145 -8.64 9.29 -7.35
C VAL A 145 -7.82 10.37 -8.05
N MET A 146 -6.57 10.09 -8.42
CA MET A 146 -5.70 11.08 -9.06
C MET A 146 -6.19 11.53 -10.44
N ARG A 147 -6.92 10.68 -11.17
CA ARG A 147 -7.57 11.07 -12.43
C ARG A 147 -8.75 12.02 -12.24
N SER A 148 -9.39 12.03 -11.07
CA SER A 148 -10.60 12.83 -10.84
C SER A 148 -10.73 13.23 -9.37
N PRO A 149 -9.76 13.96 -8.78
CA PRO A 149 -9.68 14.19 -7.34
C PRO A 149 -10.94 14.86 -6.77
N VAL A 150 -11.52 15.81 -7.53
CA VAL A 150 -12.73 16.54 -7.14
C VAL A 150 -13.94 15.60 -6.98
N ARG A 151 -14.05 14.54 -7.79
CA ARG A 151 -15.12 13.53 -7.66
C ARG A 151 -15.07 12.82 -6.31
N TYR A 152 -13.88 12.71 -5.74
CA TYR A 152 -13.64 12.07 -4.44
C TYR A 152 -13.51 13.08 -3.30
N GLY A 153 -13.78 14.37 -3.56
CA GLY A 153 -13.79 15.43 -2.55
C GLY A 153 -12.46 16.15 -2.34
N PHE A 154 -11.42 15.83 -3.11
CA PHE A 154 -10.10 16.45 -3.00
C PHE A 154 -9.95 17.62 -3.97
N THR A 155 -9.48 18.76 -3.46
CA THR A 155 -9.10 19.93 -4.25
C THR A 155 -7.58 20.11 -4.31
N GLU A 156 -6.85 19.44 -3.42
CA GLU A 156 -5.40 19.54 -3.28
C GLU A 156 -4.76 18.15 -3.50
N PRO A 157 -4.56 17.73 -4.76
CA PRO A 157 -4.07 16.39 -5.08
C PRO A 157 -2.58 16.18 -4.79
N PHE A 158 -1.76 17.25 -4.83
CA PHE A 158 -0.30 17.15 -4.71
C PHE A 158 0.29 17.91 -3.53
N ARG A 159 -0.37 18.96 -3.01
CA ARG A 159 0.11 19.64 -1.81
C ARG A 159 -0.01 18.74 -0.59
N THR A 160 0.92 18.89 0.36
CA THR A 160 0.78 18.34 1.71
C THR A 160 -0.18 19.20 2.54
N CYS A 161 -0.91 18.57 3.45
CA CYS A 161 -1.66 19.30 4.48
C CYS A 161 -0.75 19.76 5.64
N CYS A 162 0.16 18.89 6.09
CA CYS A 162 1.17 19.17 7.09
C CYS A 162 2.55 19.19 6.42
N GLY A 163 3.09 20.39 6.23
CA GLY A 163 4.37 20.58 5.58
C GLY A 163 4.79 22.04 5.54
N SER A 164 5.93 22.30 4.94
CA SER A 164 6.58 23.61 4.86
C SER A 164 7.20 23.83 3.47
N GLY A 165 7.93 24.93 3.27
CA GLY A 165 8.62 25.22 2.00
C GLY A 165 7.74 25.85 0.91
N GLY A 166 6.41 25.83 1.04
CA GLY A 166 5.50 26.47 0.09
C GLY A 166 5.56 25.85 -1.32
N GLY A 167 5.45 26.66 -2.36
CA GLY A 167 5.49 26.20 -3.77
C GLY A 167 4.34 25.25 -4.14
N ASP A 168 4.59 24.37 -5.11
CA ASP A 168 3.56 23.49 -5.70
C ASP A 168 3.16 22.33 -4.77
N TYR A 169 4.03 21.93 -3.86
CA TYR A 169 3.83 20.73 -3.02
C TYR A 169 3.72 21.02 -1.53
N ASN A 170 4.06 22.22 -1.06
CA ASN A 170 4.17 22.53 0.37
C ASN A 170 5.03 21.49 1.11
N PHE A 171 6.15 21.09 0.54
CA PHE A 171 7.01 20.06 1.12
C PHE A 171 8.48 20.48 1.10
N ASP A 172 9.12 20.38 2.26
CA ASP A 172 10.56 20.49 2.46
C ASP A 172 11.07 19.20 3.11
N ILE A 173 12.07 18.58 2.50
CA ILE A 173 12.67 17.33 2.98
C ILE A 173 13.46 17.52 4.28
N PHE A 174 13.91 18.75 4.57
CA PHE A 174 14.68 19.08 5.78
C PHE A 174 13.82 19.69 6.90
N ALA A 175 12.55 20.00 6.61
CA ALA A 175 11.58 20.54 7.56
C ALA A 175 10.24 19.81 7.39
N THR A 176 10.22 18.54 7.76
CA THR A 176 9.07 17.63 7.58
C THR A 176 8.01 17.82 8.67
N CYS A 177 6.79 17.32 8.41
CA CYS A 177 5.70 17.36 9.38
C CYS A 177 6.14 16.80 10.75
N GLY A 178 5.91 17.57 11.82
CA GLY A 178 6.33 17.24 13.18
C GLY A 178 7.73 17.75 13.56
N SER A 179 8.46 18.39 12.64
CA SER A 179 9.67 19.14 12.97
C SER A 179 9.33 20.50 13.62
N PRO A 180 10.26 21.13 14.36
CA PRO A 180 10.03 22.44 14.99
C PRO A 180 9.61 23.55 14.03
N GLU A 181 10.03 23.45 12.76
CA GLU A 181 9.73 24.41 11.70
C GLU A 181 8.28 24.28 11.17
N VAL A 182 7.62 23.14 11.41
CA VAL A 182 6.26 22.85 10.94
C VAL A 182 5.28 22.89 12.10
N THR A 183 4.81 24.10 12.43
CA THR A 183 3.99 24.35 13.62
C THR A 183 2.48 24.22 13.38
N THR A 184 2.03 24.18 12.12
CA THR A 184 0.60 24.08 11.77
C THR A 184 0.36 23.15 10.59
N ALA A 185 -0.81 22.52 10.58
CA ALA A 185 -1.34 21.79 9.44
C ALA A 185 -2.45 22.62 8.77
N CYS A 186 -2.83 22.23 7.55
CA CYS A 186 -3.90 22.87 6.79
C CYS A 186 -5.24 22.82 7.54
N ALA A 187 -6.10 23.83 7.32
CA ALA A 187 -7.39 23.94 8.01
C ALA A 187 -8.41 22.88 7.59
N GLN A 188 -8.28 22.28 6.40
CA GLN A 188 -9.23 21.31 5.86
C GLN A 188 -8.52 20.04 5.33
N PRO A 189 -8.00 19.16 6.20
CA PRO A 189 -7.29 17.94 5.78
C PRO A 189 -8.09 17.05 4.84
N ALA A 190 -9.42 17.07 4.93
CA ALA A 190 -10.31 16.30 4.05
C ALA A 190 -10.28 16.73 2.57
N LYS A 191 -9.70 17.89 2.25
CA LYS A 191 -9.54 18.39 0.88
C LYS A 191 -8.22 17.99 0.23
N TYR A 192 -7.30 17.40 1.00
CA TYR A 192 -5.95 17.04 0.57
C TYR A 192 -5.83 15.53 0.38
N VAL A 193 -5.12 15.11 -0.66
CA VAL A 193 -4.73 13.70 -0.84
C VAL A 193 -3.59 13.34 0.12
N ASN A 194 -2.59 14.23 0.24
CA ASN A 194 -1.36 13.97 1.01
C ASN A 194 -1.40 14.66 2.38
N TRP A 195 -1.14 13.89 3.44
CA TRP A 195 -0.97 14.44 4.79
C TRP A 195 0.39 15.12 4.90
N ASP A 196 1.45 14.38 4.58
CA ASP A 196 2.83 14.87 4.57
C ASP A 196 3.53 14.44 3.26
N GLY A 197 4.86 14.47 3.22
CA GLY A 197 5.63 14.12 2.02
C GLY A 197 5.54 12.67 1.56
N VAL A 198 5.10 11.74 2.41
CA VAL A 198 5.14 10.30 2.15
C VAL A 198 3.85 9.56 2.54
N HIS A 199 2.98 10.17 3.34
CA HIS A 199 1.71 9.61 3.80
C HIS A 199 0.51 10.38 3.26
N MET A 200 -0.57 9.65 3.01
CA MET A 200 -1.86 10.21 2.58
C MET A 200 -2.72 10.66 3.78
N THR A 201 -3.72 11.50 3.52
CA THR A 201 -4.67 11.93 4.55
C THR A 201 -5.61 10.80 4.96
N GLU A 202 -6.20 10.92 6.15
CA GLU A 202 -7.28 10.02 6.59
C GLU A 202 -8.43 9.98 5.57
N ALA A 203 -8.79 11.13 4.98
CA ALA A 203 -9.85 11.21 3.97
C ALA A 203 -9.50 10.39 2.72
N MET A 204 -8.25 10.46 2.25
CA MET A 204 -7.77 9.62 1.15
C MET A 204 -7.80 8.13 1.51
N TYR A 205 -7.34 7.76 2.71
CA TYR A 205 -7.42 6.37 3.17
C TYR A 205 -8.87 5.86 3.28
N LYS A 206 -9.82 6.70 3.74
CA LYS A 206 -11.25 6.37 3.78
C LYS A 206 -11.82 6.06 2.41
N VAL A 207 -11.49 6.88 1.40
CA VAL A 207 -11.91 6.65 0.01
C VAL A 207 -11.37 5.32 -0.50
N VAL A 208 -10.07 5.08 -0.36
CA VAL A 208 -9.43 3.84 -0.82
C VAL A 208 -9.98 2.61 -0.10
N ALA A 209 -10.18 2.69 1.21
CA ALA A 209 -10.77 1.61 1.98
C ALA A 209 -12.19 1.29 1.51
N ALA A 210 -13.02 2.31 1.26
CA ALA A 210 -14.35 2.12 0.69
C ALA A 210 -14.27 1.40 -0.66
N MET A 211 -13.36 1.80 -1.55
CA MET A 211 -13.15 1.14 -2.84
C MET A 211 -12.74 -0.33 -2.70
N PHE A 212 -11.91 -0.68 -1.72
CA PHE A 212 -11.55 -2.08 -1.46
C PHE A 212 -12.72 -2.93 -0.94
N PHE A 213 -13.60 -2.34 -0.13
CA PHE A 213 -14.67 -3.06 0.54
C PHE A 213 -15.99 -3.08 -0.24
N GLN A 214 -16.26 -2.07 -1.07
CA GLN A 214 -17.59 -1.78 -1.62
C GLN A 214 -17.66 -1.91 -3.15
N ASP A 215 -16.56 -1.70 -3.89
CA ASP A 215 -16.59 -1.67 -5.35
C ASP A 215 -16.41 -3.07 -6.01
N GLY A 216 -16.81 -4.13 -5.30
CA GLY A 216 -16.72 -5.51 -5.77
C GLY A 216 -15.29 -5.88 -6.21
N ASP A 217 -15.18 -6.46 -7.41
CA ASP A 217 -13.90 -6.87 -7.99
C ASP A 217 -13.10 -5.72 -8.62
N ALA A 218 -13.53 -4.46 -8.52
CA ALA A 218 -12.84 -3.35 -9.19
C ALA A 218 -11.44 -3.13 -8.61
N TYR A 219 -11.33 -3.10 -7.27
CA TYR A 219 -10.09 -2.78 -6.54
C TYR A 219 -9.70 -3.81 -5.49
N CYS A 220 -10.47 -4.89 -5.33
CA CYS A 220 -10.11 -6.03 -4.49
C CYS A 220 -10.50 -7.32 -5.21
N ARG A 221 -9.55 -8.22 -5.51
CA ARG A 221 -9.81 -9.42 -6.34
C ARG A 221 -9.30 -10.72 -5.69
N PRO A 222 -10.19 -11.69 -5.39
CA PRO A 222 -11.65 -11.57 -5.41
C PRO A 222 -12.17 -10.49 -4.45
N ALA A 223 -13.40 -10.03 -4.69
CA ALA A 223 -14.07 -9.01 -3.89
C ALA A 223 -14.08 -9.34 -2.40
N PHE A 224 -14.10 -8.30 -1.55
CA PHE A 224 -14.17 -8.49 -0.10
C PHE A 224 -15.41 -9.28 0.33
N SER A 225 -16.55 -9.07 -0.33
CA SER A 225 -17.77 -9.86 -0.09
C SER A 225 -17.58 -11.36 -0.36
N ALA A 226 -16.75 -11.73 -1.34
CA ALA A 226 -16.44 -13.13 -1.62
C ALA A 226 -15.58 -13.77 -0.52
N LEU A 227 -14.65 -13.01 0.07
CA LEU A 227 -13.92 -13.44 1.28
C LEU A 227 -14.88 -13.73 2.44
N LEU A 228 -15.84 -12.83 2.69
CA LEU A 228 -16.84 -13.02 3.74
C LEU A 228 -17.76 -14.22 3.47
N ALA A 229 -18.18 -14.41 2.22
CA ALA A 229 -18.99 -15.57 1.82
C ALA A 229 -18.22 -16.89 2.01
N ALA A 230 -16.95 -16.93 1.59
CA ALA A 230 -16.10 -18.09 1.80
C ALA A 230 -15.87 -18.40 3.29
N ARG A 231 -15.72 -17.37 4.13
CA ARG A 231 -15.61 -17.56 5.59
C ARG A 231 -16.86 -18.20 6.17
N LYS A 232 -18.04 -17.69 5.80
CA LYS A 232 -19.33 -18.25 6.25
C LYS A 232 -19.47 -19.72 5.85
N ALA A 233 -19.17 -20.05 4.60
CA ALA A 233 -19.25 -21.41 4.09
C ALA A 233 -18.28 -22.40 4.77
N GLN A 234 -17.17 -21.91 5.32
CA GLN A 234 -16.19 -22.74 6.05
C GLN A 234 -16.45 -22.80 7.57
N GLY A 235 -17.27 -21.89 8.11
CA GLY A 235 -17.47 -21.70 9.55
C GLY A 235 -18.68 -22.44 10.15
N LYS A 236 -19.66 -22.83 9.34
CA LYS A 236 -20.77 -23.78 9.58
C LYS A 236 -21.81 -23.62 8.48
#